data_AF-A0A2R7Y5R9-F1
#
_entry.id   AF-A0A2R7Y5R9-F1
#
_cell.length_a   1.000
_cell.length_b   1.000
_cell.length_c   1.000
_cell.angle_alpha   90.00
_cell.angle_beta   90.00
_cell.angle_gamma   90.00
#
_symmetry.space_group_name_H-M   'P 1'
#
loop_
_entity.id
_entity.type
_entity.pdbx_description
1 polymer ?
#
loop_
_entity_poly.entity_id
_entity_poly.type
_entity_poly.pdbx_seq_one_letter_code
_entity_poly.pdbx_strand_id
1 'polypeptide(L)'
;MDVEERLKDVFKCLYVIERDTGDIYLKMSKSLEDPLLSLTFKWISNESLNHAELLQTVLKRYFNVDVLSEDLSLCYRDLGELGEVVKQIYERLLPKEKLTARDVFDVLSFLDLIELNTGEELYSKLVIPLAKTIMLKHVKVEGDIEAKILSELFNSIAKEEENHEKFVKLIKTYLTT
;
A
#
# COMPACT_ATOMS: atom_id res chain seq x y z
N MET A 1 -24.31 -7.48 -0.19
CA MET A 1 -23.23 -6.96 0.67
C MET A 1 -23.50 -5.49 0.90
N ASP A 2 -23.68 -5.12 2.16
CA ASP A 2 -23.92 -3.73 2.58
C ASP A 2 -22.73 -2.83 2.19
N VAL A 3 -22.97 -1.53 2.02
CA VAL A 3 -21.94 -0.54 1.68
C VAL A 3 -20.86 -0.49 2.75
N GLU A 4 -21.23 -0.62 4.03
CA GLU A 4 -20.29 -0.65 5.15
C GLU A 4 -19.39 -1.89 5.13
N GLU A 5 -19.96 -3.04 4.75
CA GLU A 5 -19.20 -4.29 4.63
C GLU A 5 -18.23 -4.24 3.45
N ARG A 6 -18.65 -3.69 2.30
CA ARG A 6 -17.77 -3.44 1.16
C ARG A 6 -16.61 -2.50 1.52
N LEU A 7 -16.91 -1.44 2.28
CA LEU A 7 -15.91 -0.49 2.75
C LEU A 7 -14.87 -1.17 3.63
N LYS A 8 -15.33 -1.92 4.63
CA LYS A 8 -14.48 -2.73 5.51
C LYS A 8 -13.54 -3.64 4.71
N ASP A 9 -14.05 -4.35 3.71
CA ASP A 9 -13.25 -5.25 2.89
C ASP A 9 -12.22 -4.51 2.03
N VAL A 10 -12.57 -3.35 1.46
CA VAL A 10 -11.61 -2.50 0.73
C VAL A 10 -10.47 -2.05 1.64
N PHE A 11 -10.77 -1.58 2.86
CA PHE A 11 -9.76 -1.17 3.82
C PHE A 11 -8.86 -2.33 4.27
N LYS A 12 -9.44 -3.53 4.46
CA LYS A 12 -8.65 -4.76 4.72
C LYS A 12 -7.68 -5.05 3.57
N CYS A 13 -8.15 -4.97 2.33
CA CYS A 13 -7.30 -5.25 1.16
C CYS A 13 -6.17 -4.22 1.02
N LEU A 14 -6.47 -2.94 1.20
CA LEU A 14 -5.46 -1.87 1.18
C LEU A 14 -4.39 -2.09 2.24
N TYR A 15 -4.79 -2.44 3.46
CA TYR A 15 -3.85 -2.74 4.53
C TYR A 15 -2.86 -3.85 4.12
N VAL A 16 -3.35 -4.91 3.48
CA VAL A 16 -2.50 -6.02 2.99
C VAL A 16 -1.52 -5.52 1.93
N ILE A 17 -2.00 -4.79 0.93
CA ILE A 17 -1.15 -4.26 -0.15
C ILE A 17 -0.04 -3.40 0.45
N GLU A 18 -0.38 -2.42 1.28
CA GLU A 18 0.60 -1.48 1.85
C GLU A 18 1.65 -2.20 2.70
N ARG A 19 1.21 -3.12 3.55
CA ARG A 19 2.11 -3.91 4.40
C ARG A 19 3.07 -4.73 3.56
N ASP A 20 2.56 -5.46 2.58
CA ASP A 20 3.37 -6.40 1.79
C ASP A 20 4.32 -5.67 0.85
N THR A 21 3.86 -4.59 0.23
CA THR A 21 4.69 -3.68 -0.57
C THR A 21 5.80 -3.09 0.30
N GLY A 22 5.47 -2.63 1.50
CA GLY A 22 6.44 -2.14 2.49
C GLY A 22 7.49 -3.18 2.86
N ASP A 23 7.09 -4.42 3.10
CA ASP A 23 7.99 -5.55 3.38
C ASP A 23 8.89 -5.90 2.19
N ILE A 24 8.35 -5.89 0.97
CA ILE A 24 9.10 -6.13 -0.27
C ILE A 24 10.19 -5.06 -0.43
N TYR A 25 9.86 -3.78 -0.27
CA TYR A 25 10.84 -2.70 -0.33
C TYR A 25 11.88 -2.81 0.79
N LEU A 26 11.49 -3.16 2.01
CA LEU A 26 12.43 -3.38 3.12
C LEU A 26 13.40 -4.51 2.82
N LYS A 27 12.89 -5.57 2.18
CA LYS A 27 13.69 -6.71 1.77
C LYS A 27 14.71 -6.29 0.72
N MET A 28 14.28 -5.55 -0.31
CA MET A 28 15.18 -5.00 -1.32
C MET A 28 16.24 -4.09 -0.71
N SER A 29 15.85 -3.22 0.24
CA SER A 29 16.78 -2.29 0.89
C SER A 29 17.90 -2.99 1.63
N LYS A 30 17.61 -4.13 2.28
CA LYS A 30 18.58 -4.92 3.04
C LYS A 30 19.44 -5.85 2.19
N SER A 31 18.99 -6.16 0.97
CA SER A 31 19.59 -7.19 0.13
C SER A 31 20.52 -6.64 -0.95
N LEU A 32 20.63 -5.31 -1.06
CA LEU A 32 21.41 -4.63 -2.08
C LEU A 32 22.65 -3.95 -1.50
N GLU A 33 23.74 -3.99 -2.28
CA GLU A 33 25.01 -3.33 -1.93
C GLU A 33 25.02 -1.85 -2.33
N ASP A 34 24.18 -1.43 -3.29
CA ASP A 34 24.08 -0.05 -3.72
C ASP A 34 23.46 0.84 -2.61
N PRO A 35 24.21 1.80 -2.04
CA PRO A 35 23.73 2.59 -0.91
C PRO A 35 22.56 3.52 -1.26
N LEU A 36 22.50 4.02 -2.50
CA LEU A 36 21.43 4.91 -2.94
C LEU A 36 20.13 4.12 -3.10
N LEU A 37 20.17 2.98 -3.78
CA LEU A 37 19.00 2.11 -3.92
C LEU A 37 18.54 1.55 -2.57
N SER A 38 19.47 1.16 -1.71
CA SER A 38 19.17 0.73 -0.34
C SER A 38 18.43 1.83 0.44
N LEU A 39 18.91 3.07 0.39
CA LEU A 39 18.27 4.20 1.05
C LEU A 39 16.88 4.48 0.48
N THR A 40 16.74 4.53 -0.84
CA THR A 40 15.46 4.82 -1.51
C THR A 40 14.42 3.75 -1.20
N PHE A 41 14.74 2.46 -1.31
CA PHE A 41 13.80 1.41 -0.96
C PHE A 41 13.44 1.40 0.52
N LYS A 42 14.39 1.71 1.42
CA LYS A 42 14.07 1.83 2.84
C LYS A 42 13.11 2.99 3.11
N TRP A 43 13.25 4.09 2.38
CA TRP A 43 12.37 5.25 2.50
C TRP A 43 10.94 4.90 2.04
N ILE A 44 10.78 4.34 0.83
CA ILE A 44 9.48 3.88 0.31
C ILE A 44 8.84 2.87 1.27
N SER A 45 9.62 1.88 1.72
CA SER A 45 9.18 0.88 2.69
C SER A 45 8.58 1.49 3.95
N ASN A 46 9.23 2.48 4.54
CA ASN A 46 8.72 3.13 5.75
C ASN A 46 7.41 3.87 5.48
N GLU A 47 7.25 4.49 4.31
CA GLU A 47 6.02 5.18 3.95
C GLU A 47 4.85 4.19 3.79
N SER A 48 5.01 3.13 2.99
CA SER A 48 3.95 2.11 2.84
C SER A 48 3.60 1.44 4.18
N LEU A 49 4.58 1.17 5.04
CA LEU A 49 4.31 0.62 6.38
C LEU A 49 3.54 1.60 7.28
N ASN A 50 3.80 2.91 7.19
CA ASN A 50 3.02 3.93 7.90
C ASN A 50 1.58 4.00 7.36
N HIS A 51 1.39 3.82 6.04
CA HIS A 51 0.05 3.77 5.44
C HIS A 51 -0.73 2.56 5.96
N ALA A 52 -0.09 1.39 6.02
CA ALA A 52 -0.68 0.19 6.60
C ALA A 52 -1.10 0.41 8.07
N GLU A 53 -0.26 1.07 8.88
CA GLU A 53 -0.59 1.40 10.27
C GLU A 53 -1.82 2.33 10.38
N LEU A 54 -1.91 3.34 9.51
CA LEU A 54 -3.08 4.22 9.45
C LEU A 54 -4.34 3.45 9.07
N LEU A 55 -4.28 2.58 8.04
CA LEU A 55 -5.39 1.75 7.61
C LEU A 55 -5.86 0.79 8.72
N GLN A 56 -4.92 0.17 9.43
CA GLN A 56 -5.21 -0.64 10.60
C GLN A 56 -5.93 0.17 11.69
N THR A 57 -5.48 1.39 11.94
CA THR A 57 -6.11 2.29 12.92
C THR A 57 -7.54 2.64 12.53
N VAL A 58 -7.79 2.91 11.25
CA VAL A 58 -9.13 3.17 10.70
C VAL A 58 -10.03 1.94 10.84
N LEU A 59 -9.53 0.76 10.47
CA LEU A 59 -10.25 -0.52 10.61
C LEU A 59 -10.65 -0.80 12.06
N LYS A 60 -9.73 -0.60 13.00
CA LYS A 60 -9.99 -0.80 14.42
C LYS A 60 -10.99 0.23 14.96
N ARG A 61 -10.84 1.51 14.61
CA ARG A 61 -11.64 2.60 15.17
C ARG A 61 -13.08 2.63 14.65
N TYR A 62 -13.28 2.44 13.35
CA TYR A 62 -14.59 2.63 12.72
C TYR A 62 -15.32 1.33 12.39
N PHE A 63 -14.59 0.22 12.24
CA PHE A 63 -15.18 -1.08 11.89
C PHE A 63 -15.03 -2.13 13.01
N ASN A 64 -14.33 -1.80 14.11
CA ASN A 64 -14.01 -2.73 15.19
C ASN A 64 -13.34 -4.02 14.69
N VAL A 65 -12.47 -3.89 13.68
CA VAL A 65 -11.72 -4.99 13.09
C VAL A 65 -10.28 -4.95 13.58
N ASP A 66 -9.79 -6.07 14.09
CA ASP A 66 -8.36 -6.28 14.35
C ASP A 66 -7.76 -7.17 13.24
N VAL A 67 -7.11 -6.53 12.28
CA VAL A 67 -6.50 -7.20 11.10
C VAL A 67 -5.44 -8.23 11.46
N LEU A 68 -4.83 -8.17 12.65
CA LEU A 68 -3.85 -9.16 13.08
C LEU A 68 -4.48 -10.50 13.47
N SER A 69 -5.80 -10.52 13.68
CA SER A 69 -6.57 -11.71 14.06
C SER A 69 -7.39 -12.31 12.92
N GLU A 70 -7.33 -11.71 11.73
CA GLU A 70 -8.18 -12.02 10.59
C GLU A 70 -7.43 -12.82 9.52
N ASP A 71 -8.14 -13.69 8.82
CA ASP A 71 -7.64 -14.30 7.59
C ASP A 71 -7.80 -13.31 6.44
N LEU A 72 -6.68 -12.71 6.04
CA LEU A 72 -6.62 -11.72 4.96
C LEU A 72 -6.28 -12.35 3.60
N SER A 73 -6.20 -13.67 3.50
CA SER A 73 -5.87 -14.36 2.24
C SER A 73 -6.90 -14.10 1.13
N LEU A 74 -8.14 -13.79 1.50
CA LEU A 74 -9.22 -13.44 0.58
C LEU A 74 -8.95 -12.11 -0.14
N CYS A 75 -8.15 -11.21 0.45
CA CYS A 75 -7.83 -9.92 -0.14
C CYS A 75 -7.12 -10.07 -1.49
N TYR A 76 -6.15 -10.99 -1.61
CA TYR A 76 -5.46 -11.20 -2.89
C TYR A 76 -6.41 -11.67 -3.98
N ARG A 77 -7.36 -12.55 -3.63
CA ARG A 77 -8.38 -13.03 -4.57
C ARG A 77 -9.32 -11.89 -4.99
N ASP A 78 -9.75 -11.08 -4.03
CA ASP A 78 -10.74 -10.04 -4.26
C ASP A 78 -10.13 -8.81 -5.00
N LEU A 79 -8.81 -8.65 -4.92
CA LEU A 79 -8.01 -7.73 -5.76
C LEU A 79 -7.73 -8.29 -7.16
N GLY A 80 -8.15 -9.52 -7.46
CA GLY A 80 -7.96 -10.16 -8.75
C GLY A 80 -6.49 -10.36 -9.12
N GLU A 81 -6.13 -10.04 -10.37
CA GLU A 81 -4.77 -10.25 -10.88
C GLU A 81 -3.71 -9.45 -10.10
N LEU A 82 -4.06 -8.27 -9.59
CA LEU A 82 -3.14 -7.43 -8.81
C LEU A 82 -2.72 -8.11 -7.50
N GLY A 83 -3.68 -8.67 -6.77
CA GLY A 83 -3.43 -9.35 -5.51
C GLY A 83 -2.59 -10.61 -5.68
N GLU A 84 -2.89 -11.41 -6.70
CA GLU A 84 -2.09 -12.60 -7.01
C GLU A 84 -0.64 -12.24 -7.40
N VAL A 85 -0.42 -11.13 -8.11
CA VAL A 85 0.93 -10.65 -8.46
C VAL A 85 1.71 -10.24 -7.20
N VAL A 86 1.12 -9.45 -6.30
CA VAL A 86 1.75 -9.05 -5.03
C VAL A 86 2.15 -10.29 -4.23
N LYS A 87 1.22 -11.24 -4.06
CA LYS A 87 1.44 -12.46 -3.31
C LYS A 87 2.59 -13.29 -3.90
N GLN A 88 2.61 -13.48 -5.22
CA GLN A 88 3.67 -14.25 -5.89
C GLN A 88 5.04 -13.61 -5.70
N ILE A 89 5.13 -12.27 -5.76
CA ILE A 89 6.37 -11.54 -5.53
C ILE A 89 6.82 -11.69 -4.08
N TYR A 90 5.90 -11.48 -3.14
CA TYR A 90 6.14 -11.61 -1.71
C TYR A 90 6.71 -12.99 -1.38
N GLU A 91 6.01 -14.05 -1.81
CA GLU A 91 6.40 -15.45 -1.59
C GLU A 91 7.71 -15.82 -2.30
N ARG A 92 8.00 -15.24 -3.48
CA ARG A 92 9.23 -15.50 -4.24
C ARG A 92 10.45 -14.80 -3.65
N LEU A 93 10.30 -13.59 -3.12
CA LEU A 93 11.42 -12.75 -2.70
C LEU A 93 11.78 -12.89 -1.23
N LEU A 94 10.79 -12.98 -0.33
CA LEU A 94 11.07 -13.03 1.11
C LEU A 94 12.07 -14.12 1.49
N PRO A 95 12.00 -15.35 0.93
CA PRO A 95 12.91 -16.42 1.29
C PRO A 95 14.36 -16.22 0.85
N LYS A 96 14.63 -15.33 -0.13
CA LYS A 96 15.98 -15.14 -0.68
C LYS A 96 16.84 -14.31 0.26
N GLU A 97 18.07 -14.74 0.55
CA GLU A 97 18.98 -13.96 1.41
C GLU A 97 19.57 -12.73 0.70
N LYS A 98 19.91 -12.87 -0.59
CA LYS A 98 20.42 -11.80 -1.46
C LYS A 98 19.61 -11.71 -2.74
N LEU A 99 19.49 -10.50 -3.29
CA LEU A 99 18.79 -10.22 -4.54
C LEU A 99 19.78 -9.75 -5.61
N THR A 100 19.61 -10.21 -6.84
CA THR A 100 20.37 -9.71 -7.98
C THR A 100 19.72 -8.45 -8.56
N ALA A 101 20.47 -7.66 -9.35
CA ALA A 101 19.89 -6.52 -10.07
C ALA A 101 18.72 -6.92 -10.99
N ARG A 102 18.76 -8.14 -11.55
CA ARG A 102 17.65 -8.70 -12.33
C ARG A 102 16.44 -9.03 -11.46
N ASP A 103 16.65 -9.61 -10.27
CA ASP A 103 15.55 -9.82 -9.32
C ASP A 103 14.88 -8.48 -8.98
N VAL A 104 15.66 -7.44 -8.68
CA VAL A 104 15.11 -6.10 -8.41
C VAL A 104 14.36 -5.54 -9.60
N PHE A 105 14.91 -5.63 -10.81
CA PHE A 105 14.27 -5.11 -12.01
C PHE A 105 12.93 -5.81 -12.31
N ASP A 106 12.88 -7.14 -12.18
CA ASP A 106 11.66 -7.92 -12.35
C ASP A 106 10.60 -7.43 -11.35
N VAL A 107 10.98 -7.26 -10.08
CA VAL A 107 10.09 -6.81 -9.00
C VAL A 107 9.57 -5.40 -9.23
N LEU A 108 10.45 -4.47 -9.61
CA LEU A 108 10.05 -3.11 -9.93
C LEU A 108 9.12 -3.03 -11.13
N SER A 109 9.24 -3.95 -12.09
CA SER A 109 8.32 -4.00 -13.23
C SER A 109 6.90 -4.34 -12.82
N PHE A 110 6.73 -5.08 -11.72
CA PHE A 110 5.42 -5.37 -11.14
C PHE A 110 4.97 -4.30 -10.14
N LEU A 111 5.88 -3.76 -9.33
CA LEU A 111 5.55 -2.66 -8.41
C LEU A 111 5.10 -1.43 -9.19
N ASP A 112 5.69 -1.13 -10.35
CA ASP A 112 5.23 -0.05 -11.26
C ASP A 112 3.73 -0.18 -11.62
N LEU A 113 3.21 -1.41 -11.76
CA LEU A 113 1.79 -1.66 -11.98
C LEU A 113 0.96 -1.48 -10.71
N ILE A 114 1.53 -1.79 -9.54
CA ILE A 114 0.85 -1.64 -8.25
C ILE A 114 0.78 -0.16 -7.89
N GLU A 115 1.91 0.55 -7.85
CA GLU A 115 2.01 1.98 -7.51
C GLU A 115 1.12 2.86 -8.41
N LEU A 116 1.09 2.57 -9.72
CA LEU A 116 0.22 3.27 -10.67
C LEU A 116 -1.27 3.07 -10.33
N ASN A 117 -1.66 1.83 -10.04
CA ASN A 117 -3.05 1.48 -9.75
C ASN A 117 -3.47 1.90 -8.32
N THR A 118 -2.56 1.86 -7.34
CA THR A 118 -2.82 2.30 -5.95
C THR A 118 -2.97 3.81 -5.89
N GLY A 119 -2.04 4.58 -6.45
CA GLY A 119 -2.07 6.05 -6.42
C GLY A 119 -3.25 6.66 -7.19
N GLU A 120 -3.36 6.36 -8.49
CA GLU A 120 -4.32 7.05 -9.37
C GLU A 120 -5.75 6.49 -9.27
N GLU A 121 -5.90 5.17 -9.06
CA GLU A 121 -7.19 4.51 -9.19
C GLU A 121 -7.78 4.09 -7.84
N LEU A 122 -7.00 3.47 -6.97
CA LEU A 122 -7.49 3.06 -5.66
C LEU A 122 -7.62 4.25 -4.70
N TYR A 123 -6.54 4.95 -4.35
CA TYR A 123 -6.61 6.00 -3.33
C TYR A 123 -7.41 7.22 -3.80
N SER A 124 -7.10 7.70 -5.00
CA SER A 124 -7.69 8.93 -5.54
C SER A 124 -9.17 8.78 -5.91
N LYS A 125 -9.58 7.65 -6.51
CA LYS A 125 -10.96 7.47 -7.02
C LYS A 125 -11.85 6.60 -6.13
N LEU A 126 -11.28 5.72 -5.30
CA LEU A 126 -12.05 4.84 -4.42
C LEU A 126 -11.89 5.24 -2.95
N VAL A 127 -10.69 5.21 -2.38
CA VAL A 127 -10.46 5.35 -0.93
C VAL A 127 -10.86 6.72 -0.41
N ILE A 128 -10.47 7.81 -1.08
CA ILE A 128 -10.82 9.16 -0.61
C ILE A 128 -12.34 9.40 -0.61
N PRO A 129 -13.10 9.07 -1.68
CA PRO A 129 -14.56 9.13 -1.66
C PRO A 129 -15.23 8.18 -0.66
N LEU A 130 -14.67 6.99 -0.47
CA LEU A 130 -15.18 5.97 0.45
C LEU A 130 -14.92 6.33 1.92
N ALA A 131 -13.74 6.85 2.23
CA ALA A 131 -13.39 7.45 3.52
C ALA A 131 -14.36 8.57 3.86
N LYS A 132 -14.64 9.47 2.89
CA LYS A 132 -15.68 10.50 3.05
C LYS A 132 -17.04 9.88 3.37
N THR A 133 -17.41 8.74 2.78
CA THR A 133 -18.68 8.06 3.08
C THR A 133 -18.72 7.47 4.50
N ILE A 134 -17.61 6.90 4.99
CA ILE A 134 -17.45 6.46 6.39
C ILE A 134 -17.58 7.66 7.33
N MET A 135 -16.91 8.77 6.99
CA MET A 135 -16.98 10.02 7.74
C MET A 135 -18.40 10.57 7.76
N LEU A 136 -19.16 10.48 6.66
CA LEU A 136 -20.57 10.91 6.62
C LEU A 136 -21.49 10.07 7.52
N LYS A 137 -21.17 8.79 7.76
CA LYS A 137 -21.98 7.87 8.56
C LYS A 137 -21.61 7.87 10.05
N HIS A 138 -20.33 7.97 10.38
CA HIS A 138 -19.83 7.85 11.75
C HIS A 138 -19.43 9.19 12.38
N VAL A 139 -19.28 10.25 11.58
CA VAL A 139 -18.81 11.57 12.02
C VAL A 139 -19.89 12.60 11.67
N LYS A 140 -20.32 13.43 12.63
CA LYS A 140 -21.33 14.47 12.35
C LYS A 140 -20.69 15.55 11.47
N VAL A 141 -21.25 15.72 10.28
CA VAL A 141 -20.56 16.13 9.05
C VAL A 141 -20.12 17.59 8.95
N GLU A 142 -20.50 18.48 9.87
CA GLU A 142 -20.05 19.88 9.82
C GLU A 142 -19.24 20.26 11.06
N GLY A 143 -17.94 20.50 10.85
CA GLY A 143 -17.03 21.04 11.87
C GLY A 143 -16.17 20.00 12.60
N ASP A 144 -16.33 18.71 12.33
CA ASP A 144 -15.55 17.68 13.01
C ASP A 144 -14.08 17.68 12.54
N ILE A 145 -13.19 17.96 13.50
CA ILE A 145 -11.75 18.01 13.28
C ILE A 145 -11.18 16.63 12.94
N GLU A 146 -11.76 15.56 13.47
CA GLU A 146 -11.32 14.19 13.22
C GLU A 146 -11.48 13.83 11.75
N ALA A 147 -12.62 14.23 11.17
CA ALA A 147 -12.87 14.05 9.75
C ALA A 147 -11.85 14.80 8.88
N LYS A 148 -11.54 16.05 9.22
CA LYS A 148 -10.54 16.83 8.48
C LYS A 148 -9.16 16.18 8.54
N ILE A 149 -8.74 15.72 9.72
CA ILE A 149 -7.47 15.02 9.90
C ILE A 149 -7.39 13.78 8.99
N LEU A 150 -8.42 12.93 9.00
CA LEU A 150 -8.43 11.74 8.14
C LEU A 150 -8.37 12.08 6.65
N SER A 151 -9.14 13.09 6.21
CA SER A 151 -9.12 13.50 4.80
C SER A 151 -7.73 13.99 4.38
N GLU A 152 -7.05 14.77 5.22
CA GLU A 152 -5.70 15.25 4.93
C GLU A 152 -4.69 14.09 4.91
N LEU A 153 -4.80 13.13 5.82
CA LEU A 153 -3.93 11.95 5.83
C LEU A 153 -4.07 11.11 4.56
N PHE A 154 -5.30 10.82 4.11
CA PHE A 154 -5.49 10.06 2.86
C PHE A 154 -5.06 10.84 1.62
N ASN A 155 -5.22 12.16 1.60
CA ASN A 155 -4.66 12.99 0.53
C ASN A 155 -3.12 12.96 0.52
N SER A 156 -2.48 12.93 1.70
CA SER A 156 -1.03 12.77 1.81
C SER A 156 -0.57 11.43 1.23
N ILE A 157 -1.24 10.33 1.62
CA ILE A 157 -0.96 8.99 1.08
C ILE A 157 -1.03 9.00 -0.45
N ALA A 158 -2.13 9.48 -1.03
CA ALA A 158 -2.29 9.49 -2.48
C ALA A 158 -1.12 10.21 -3.20
N LYS A 159 -0.61 11.29 -2.61
CA LYS A 159 0.54 12.03 -3.15
C LYS A 159 1.88 11.31 -2.92
N GLU A 160 2.01 10.57 -1.83
CA GLU A 160 3.19 9.75 -1.53
C GLU A 160 3.29 8.59 -2.54
N GLU A 161 2.19 7.90 -2.84
CA GLU A 161 2.10 6.85 -3.87
C GLU A 161 2.52 7.37 -5.26
N GLU A 162 2.09 8.57 -5.66
CA GLU A 162 2.56 9.19 -6.91
C GLU A 162 4.08 9.42 -6.93
N ASN A 163 4.71 9.61 -5.77
CA ASN A 163 6.16 9.76 -5.69
C ASN A 163 6.86 8.40 -5.70
N HIS A 164 6.28 7.37 -5.08
CA HIS A 164 6.77 5.99 -5.15
C HIS A 164 6.83 5.53 -6.60
N GLU A 165 5.76 5.75 -7.38
CA GLU A 165 5.72 5.48 -8.82
C GLU A 165 6.88 6.17 -9.57
N LYS A 166 7.12 7.46 -9.31
CA LYS A 166 8.23 8.20 -9.92
C LYS A 166 9.58 7.61 -9.55
N PHE A 167 9.79 7.23 -8.29
CA PHE A 167 11.04 6.61 -7.86
C PHE A 167 11.24 5.24 -8.50
N VAL A 168 10.21 4.39 -8.58
CA VAL A 168 10.27 3.10 -9.27
C VAL A 168 10.73 3.26 -10.71
N LYS A 169 10.19 4.23 -11.45
CA LYS A 169 10.60 4.53 -12.84
C LYS A 169 12.05 5.00 -12.94
N LEU A 170 12.49 5.87 -12.02
CA LEU A 170 13.88 6.36 -11.99
C LEU A 170 14.86 5.23 -11.68
N ILE A 171 14.53 4.36 -10.73
CA ILE A 171 15.37 3.22 -10.36
C ILE A 171 15.46 2.21 -11.51
N LYS A 172 14.36 1.90 -12.18
CA LYS A 172 14.38 1.05 -13.38
C LYS A 172 15.34 1.60 -14.44
N THR A 173 15.29 2.91 -14.67
CA THR A 173 16.23 3.59 -15.59
C THR A 173 17.68 3.43 -15.11
N TYR A 174 17.93 3.70 -13.83
CA TYR A 174 19.25 3.57 -13.21
C TYR A 174 19.85 2.17 -13.36
N LEU A 175 19.05 1.11 -13.15
CA LEU A 175 19.48 -0.29 -13.24
C LEU A 175 19.80 -0.75 -14.68
N THR A 176 19.33 -0.01 -15.69
CA THR A 176 19.55 -0.32 -17.12
C THR A 176 20.66 0.51 -17.77
N THR A 177 21.30 1.38 -17.00
CA THR A 177 22.41 2.24 -17.46
C THR A 177 23.74 1.60 -17.12
#